data_AF-A0A2E4CTD7-F1
#
_entry.id   AF-A0A2E4CTD7-F1
#
_cell.length_a   1.000
_cell.length_b   1.000
_cell.length_c   1.000
_cell.angle_alpha   90.00
_cell.angle_beta   90.00
_cell.angle_gamma   90.00
#
_symmetry.space_group_name_H-M   'P 1'
#
loop_
_entity.id
_entity.type
_entity.pdbx_description
1 polymer ?
#
loop_
_entity_poly.entity_id
_entity_poly.type
_entity_poly.pdbx_seq_one_letter_code
_entity_poly.pdbx_strand_id
1 'polypeptide(L)'
;MSEASAKQRRRVVIYPGLDKCPVCGADLRIEAAGSPRQTACVQCPYLEAPGSAHLLSLVARSIRSQLADAGPEEITYRDEPTDAHHVACPNGLLPIVSEYVNAQLGALGLLEPGEGICTIEDTNGLLQKRSVLGSAQAVQYAPLLVVMHLAAIDQAMTVSALLSPGRKRLRVETLYTPAGAPSSDALSTLNRRDLAPLVAQAAKQMAEPAQ
;
A
#
# COMPACT_ATOMS: atom_id res chain seq x y z
N MET A 1 28.25 -22.64 -21.91
CA MET A 1 27.33 -21.74 -21.17
C MET A 1 28.18 -20.75 -20.41
N SER A 2 28.23 -19.49 -20.84
CA SER A 2 29.19 -18.50 -20.31
C SER A 2 28.79 -17.98 -18.93
N GLU A 3 29.77 -17.81 -18.04
CA GLU A 3 29.64 -17.20 -16.71
C GLU A 3 29.00 -15.78 -16.74
N ALA A 4 28.96 -15.15 -17.91
CA ALA A 4 28.26 -13.89 -18.14
C ALA A 4 26.73 -14.00 -17.92
N SER A 5 26.13 -15.17 -18.15
CA SER A 5 24.68 -15.37 -18.02
C SER A 5 24.23 -15.63 -16.57
N ALA A 6 25.16 -15.91 -15.65
CA ALA A 6 24.87 -16.10 -14.22
C ALA A 6 24.94 -14.78 -13.40
N LYS A 7 25.46 -13.71 -14.00
CA LYS A 7 25.67 -12.41 -13.33
C LYS A 7 24.65 -11.33 -13.66
N GLN A 8 23.61 -11.65 -14.42
CA GLN A 8 22.38 -10.86 -14.45
C GLN A 8 21.57 -11.18 -13.20
N ARG A 9 22.19 -10.99 -12.03
CA ARG A 9 21.49 -10.87 -10.75
C ARG A 9 20.46 -9.79 -10.98
N ARG A 10 19.19 -10.19 -11.00
CA ARG A 10 18.04 -9.30 -11.15
C ARG A 10 18.17 -8.20 -10.09
N ARG A 11 18.78 -7.08 -10.46
CA ARG A 11 18.78 -5.88 -9.62
C ARG A 11 17.31 -5.54 -9.47
N VAL A 12 16.84 -5.56 -8.22
CA VAL A 12 15.52 -5.01 -7.91
C VAL A 12 15.58 -3.57 -8.38
N VAL A 13 14.78 -3.25 -9.40
CA VAL A 13 14.65 -1.89 -9.89
C VAL A 13 13.93 -1.13 -8.79
N ILE A 14 14.60 -0.13 -8.22
CA ILE A 14 14.00 0.75 -7.23
C ILE A 14 12.89 1.54 -7.91
N TYR A 15 11.72 1.58 -7.27
CA TYR A 15 10.56 2.29 -7.80
C TYR A 15 10.88 3.79 -7.91
N PRO A 16 10.53 4.45 -9.04
CA PRO A 16 10.76 5.88 -9.21
C PRO A 16 10.19 6.69 -8.05
N GLY A 17 10.96 7.63 -7.52
CA GLY A 17 10.57 8.44 -6.36
C GLY A 17 11.24 7.97 -5.08
N LEU A 18 11.47 6.67 -4.89
CA LEU A 18 12.20 6.16 -3.70
C LEU A 18 13.69 6.48 -3.70
N ASP A 19 14.23 7.00 -4.80
CA ASP A 19 15.61 7.42 -4.96
C ASP A 19 15.87 8.85 -4.48
N LYS A 20 14.82 9.58 -4.07
CA LYS A 20 14.92 10.97 -3.57
C LYS A 20 14.62 11.05 -2.08
N CYS A 21 15.35 11.94 -1.41
CA CYS A 21 15.22 12.22 0.01
C CYS A 21 13.90 12.97 0.27
N PRO A 22 13.07 12.49 1.20
CA PRO A 22 11.78 13.13 1.49
C PRO A 22 11.91 14.51 2.17
N VAL A 23 13.10 14.80 2.73
CA VAL A 23 13.37 16.06 3.44
C VAL A 23 13.91 17.15 2.52
N CYS A 24 14.91 16.84 1.68
CA CYS A 24 15.62 17.85 0.89
C CYS A 24 15.61 17.59 -0.62
N GLY A 25 14.97 16.52 -1.09
CA GLY A 25 14.88 16.16 -2.51
C GLY A 25 16.18 15.64 -3.15
N ALA A 26 17.29 15.61 -2.41
CA ALA A 26 18.56 15.07 -2.89
C ALA A 26 18.52 13.55 -3.09
N ASP A 27 19.52 12.99 -3.80
CA ASP A 27 19.59 11.54 -4.02
C ASP A 27 19.79 10.76 -2.71
N LEU A 28 19.17 9.59 -2.65
CA LEU A 28 19.39 8.60 -1.61
C LEU A 28 20.43 7.58 -2.06
N ARG A 29 21.39 7.29 -1.18
CA ARG A 29 22.28 6.14 -1.31
C ARG A 29 21.53 4.89 -0.86
N ILE A 30 21.04 4.13 -1.83
CA ILE A 30 20.33 2.87 -1.61
C ILE A 30 21.30 1.71 -1.76
N GLU A 31 21.50 0.96 -0.68
CA GLU A 31 22.36 -0.22 -0.62
C GLU A 31 21.59 -1.47 -1.10
N ALA A 32 22.28 -2.54 -1.49
CA ALA A 32 21.64 -3.77 -1.96
C ALA A 32 20.64 -4.37 -0.94
N ALA A 33 19.59 -5.07 -1.43
CA ALA A 33 18.46 -5.58 -0.64
C ALA A 33 18.80 -6.35 0.66
N GLY A 34 19.95 -7.02 0.74
CA GLY A 34 20.41 -7.77 1.92
C GLY A 34 21.52 -7.07 2.73
N SER A 35 21.84 -5.82 2.39
CA SER A 35 22.82 -5.03 3.12
C SER A 35 22.23 -4.63 4.48
N PRO A 36 23.02 -4.70 5.57
CA PRO A 36 22.59 -4.17 6.87
C PRO A 36 22.68 -2.64 6.94
N ARG A 37 23.19 -1.99 5.89
CA ARG A 37 23.36 -0.54 5.86
C ARG A 37 22.04 0.15 5.55
N GLN A 38 21.78 1.23 6.28
CA GLN A 38 20.64 2.11 6.07
C GLN A 38 20.72 2.80 4.72
N THR A 39 19.56 3.07 4.13
CA THR A 39 19.47 4.04 3.04
C THR A 39 19.70 5.42 3.64
N ALA A 40 20.56 6.22 3.04
CA ALA A 40 20.95 7.52 3.58
C ALA A 40 20.87 8.61 2.52
N CYS A 41 20.47 9.82 2.91
CA CYS A 41 20.57 10.98 2.04
C CYS A 41 22.03 11.40 1.83
N VAL A 42 22.37 11.84 0.62
CA VAL A 42 23.74 12.32 0.31
C VAL A 42 23.99 13.76 0.78
N GLN A 43 22.97 14.50 1.21
CA GLN A 43 23.07 15.92 1.60
C GLN A 43 22.64 16.25 3.04
N CYS A 44 21.75 15.47 3.66
CA CYS A 44 21.21 15.75 4.99
C CYS A 44 21.24 14.48 5.88
N PRO A 45 21.00 14.56 7.20
CA PRO A 45 21.12 13.42 8.11
C PRO A 45 19.96 12.41 8.03
N TYR A 46 19.16 12.46 6.97
CA TYR A 46 18.02 11.56 6.78
C TYR A 46 18.47 10.11 6.54
N LEU A 47 17.82 9.17 7.23
CA LEU A 47 18.09 7.74 7.20
C LEU A 47 16.78 6.94 7.10
N GLU A 48 16.79 5.84 6.35
CA GLU A 48 15.72 4.83 6.35
C GLU A 48 16.27 3.46 6.73
N ALA A 49 15.40 2.61 7.25
CA ALA A 49 15.73 1.23 7.58
C ALA A 49 16.33 0.48 6.37
N PRO A 50 17.33 -0.39 6.58
CA PRO A 50 17.88 -1.24 5.52
C PRO A 50 16.77 -2.03 4.81
N GLY A 51 16.86 -2.14 3.48
CA GLY A 51 15.86 -2.86 2.68
C GLY A 51 14.54 -2.13 2.44
N SER A 52 14.30 -0.95 3.06
CA SER A 52 13.07 -0.15 2.89
C SER A 52 12.69 0.04 1.42
N ALA A 53 13.58 0.66 0.65
CA ALA A 53 13.33 0.94 -0.76
C ALA A 53 13.08 -0.33 -1.60
N HIS A 54 13.69 -1.46 -1.24
CA HIS A 54 13.54 -2.72 -1.96
C HIS A 54 12.17 -3.35 -1.71
N LEU A 55 11.75 -3.42 -0.44
CA LEU A 55 10.46 -3.98 -0.08
C LEU A 55 9.32 -3.12 -0.61
N LEU A 56 9.42 -1.80 -0.52
CA LEU A 56 8.42 -0.89 -1.09
C LEU A 56 8.35 -1.00 -2.60
N SER A 57 9.49 -1.16 -3.29
CA SER A 57 9.50 -1.39 -4.73
C SER A 57 8.81 -2.71 -5.09
N LEU A 58 8.96 -3.75 -4.26
CA LEU A 58 8.26 -5.01 -4.43
C LEU A 58 6.74 -4.84 -4.23
N VAL A 59 6.32 -4.18 -3.14
CA VAL A 59 4.90 -3.89 -2.86
C VAL A 59 4.27 -3.08 -3.99
N ALA A 60 4.90 -1.98 -4.39
CA ALA A 60 4.43 -1.11 -5.47
C ALA A 60 4.27 -1.88 -6.79
N ARG A 61 5.26 -2.71 -7.14
CA ARG A 61 5.18 -3.52 -8.37
C ARG A 61 4.09 -4.58 -8.29
N SER A 62 3.90 -5.22 -7.14
CA SER A 62 2.83 -6.21 -6.95
C SER A 62 1.44 -5.57 -7.06
N ILE A 63 1.23 -4.40 -6.44
CA ILE A 63 -0.03 -3.64 -6.56
C ILE A 63 -0.29 -3.27 -8.02
N ARG A 64 0.72 -2.73 -8.73
CA ARG A 64 0.56 -2.40 -10.16
C ARG A 64 0.20 -3.61 -11.00
N SER A 65 0.81 -4.77 -10.75
CA SER A 65 0.48 -6.02 -11.44
C SER A 65 -0.96 -6.40 -11.17
N GLN A 66 -1.39 -6.41 -9.91
CA GLN A 66 -2.77 -6.74 -9.53
C GLN A 66 -3.77 -5.80 -10.19
N LEU A 67 -3.50 -4.49 -10.22
CA LEU A 67 -4.38 -3.52 -10.87
C LEU A 67 -4.43 -3.70 -12.39
N ALA A 68 -3.29 -4.04 -13.02
CA ALA A 68 -3.25 -4.37 -14.44
C ALA A 68 -4.07 -5.64 -14.75
N ASP A 69 -3.98 -6.67 -13.90
CA ASP A 69 -4.71 -7.93 -14.05
C ASP A 69 -6.22 -7.76 -13.78
N ALA A 70 -6.58 -6.97 -12.76
CA ALA A 70 -7.98 -6.70 -12.41
C ALA A 70 -8.69 -5.82 -13.46
N GLY A 71 -7.94 -4.89 -14.08
CA GLY A 71 -8.43 -3.99 -15.11
C GLY A 71 -9.60 -3.11 -14.64
N PRO A 72 -9.43 -2.28 -13.59
CA PRO A 72 -10.46 -1.31 -13.22
C PRO A 72 -10.64 -0.31 -14.37
N GLU A 73 -11.89 0.00 -14.68
CA GLU A 73 -12.27 1.01 -15.68
C GLU A 73 -11.93 2.42 -15.21
N GLU A 74 -11.98 2.63 -13.89
CA GLU A 74 -11.75 3.93 -13.27
C GLU A 74 -11.07 3.75 -11.90
N ILE A 75 -10.04 4.55 -11.65
CA ILE A 75 -9.38 4.66 -10.35
C ILE A 75 -9.56 6.11 -9.88
N THR A 76 -10.12 6.29 -8.69
CA THR A 76 -10.34 7.62 -8.10
C THR A 76 -9.74 7.72 -6.72
N TYR A 77 -9.36 8.95 -6.36
CA TYR A 77 -9.07 9.36 -5.00
C TYR A 77 -9.76 10.69 -4.73
N ARG A 78 -10.63 10.76 -3.72
CA ARG A 78 -11.45 11.96 -3.43
C ARG A 78 -12.25 12.44 -4.65
N ASP A 79 -12.85 11.49 -5.36
CA ASP A 79 -13.61 11.71 -6.61
C ASP A 79 -12.79 12.31 -7.78
N GLU A 80 -11.46 12.45 -7.64
CA GLU A 80 -10.58 12.86 -8.73
C GLU A 80 -9.97 11.63 -9.42
N PRO A 81 -9.95 11.59 -10.77
CA PRO A 81 -9.30 10.53 -11.52
C PRO A 81 -7.81 10.41 -11.19
N THR A 82 -7.32 9.18 -11.06
CA THR A 82 -5.91 8.87 -10.88
C THR A 82 -5.55 7.58 -11.63
N ASP A 83 -4.34 7.06 -11.43
CA ASP A 83 -3.85 5.88 -12.12
C ASP A 83 -3.19 4.87 -11.17
N ALA A 84 -2.98 3.64 -11.67
CA ALA A 84 -2.34 2.59 -10.91
C ALA A 84 -0.90 2.91 -10.49
N HIS A 85 -0.22 3.83 -11.19
CA HIS A 85 1.13 4.28 -10.82
C HIS A 85 1.06 5.10 -9.53
N HIS A 86 0.15 6.08 -9.43
CA HIS A 86 -0.06 6.88 -8.22
C HIS A 86 -0.54 6.03 -7.05
N VAL A 87 -1.43 5.04 -7.27
CA VAL A 87 -1.90 4.11 -6.22
C VAL A 87 -0.73 3.36 -5.59
N ALA A 88 0.14 2.81 -6.42
CA ALA A 88 1.26 1.99 -5.97
C ALA A 88 2.48 2.80 -5.52
N CYS A 89 2.55 4.09 -5.87
CA CYS A 89 3.73 4.91 -5.63
C CYS A 89 3.94 5.13 -4.11
N PRO A 90 5.13 4.81 -3.56
CA PRO A 90 5.41 4.97 -2.13
C PRO A 90 5.24 6.38 -1.58
N ASN A 91 5.44 7.42 -2.38
CA ASN A 91 5.14 8.81 -2.05
C ASN A 91 3.92 9.35 -2.84
N GLY A 92 3.10 8.46 -3.40
CA GLY A 92 1.79 8.74 -3.99
C GLY A 92 0.67 8.44 -3.00
N LEU A 93 -0.19 7.46 -3.34
CA LEU A 93 -1.31 7.02 -2.50
C LEU A 93 -1.01 5.74 -1.70
N LEU A 94 0.15 5.10 -1.89
CA LEU A 94 0.56 3.96 -1.07
C LEU A 94 0.53 4.25 0.45
N PRO A 95 0.82 5.47 0.95
CA PRO A 95 0.65 5.81 2.36
C PRO A 95 -0.73 5.47 2.92
N ILE A 96 -1.82 5.67 2.15
CA ILE A 96 -3.18 5.33 2.58
C ILE A 96 -3.32 3.81 2.74
N VAL A 97 -2.82 3.05 1.77
CA VAL A 97 -2.86 1.59 1.79
C VAL A 97 -2.03 1.05 2.97
N SER A 98 -0.83 1.61 3.20
CA SER A 98 0.06 1.21 4.28
C SER A 98 -0.52 1.52 5.66
N GLU A 99 -1.14 2.70 5.83
CA GLU A 99 -1.85 3.06 7.07
C GLU A 99 -3.00 2.09 7.36
N TYR A 100 -3.80 1.76 6.34
CA TYR A 100 -4.86 0.76 6.44
C TYR A 100 -4.32 -0.62 6.85
N VAL A 101 -3.28 -1.10 6.15
CA VAL A 101 -2.67 -2.41 6.41
C VAL A 101 -2.09 -2.50 7.81
N ASN A 102 -1.39 -1.46 8.27
CA ASN A 102 -0.86 -1.44 9.65
C ASN A 102 -1.98 -1.48 10.68
N ALA A 103 -3.08 -0.75 10.46
CA ALA A 103 -4.23 -0.78 11.36
C ALA A 103 -4.83 -2.19 11.44
N GLN A 104 -4.97 -2.88 10.31
CA GLN A 104 -5.44 -4.27 10.27
C GLN A 104 -4.48 -5.24 10.97
N LEU A 105 -3.18 -5.14 10.68
CA LEU A 105 -2.17 -6.01 11.29
C LEU A 105 -2.04 -5.79 12.81
N GLY A 106 -2.13 -4.54 13.27
CA GLY A 106 -2.18 -4.21 14.69
C GLY A 106 -3.45 -4.71 15.38
N ALA A 107 -4.61 -4.58 14.74
CA ALA A 107 -5.88 -5.11 15.27
C ALA A 107 -5.87 -6.64 15.40
N LEU A 108 -5.11 -7.35 14.55
CA LEU A 108 -4.91 -8.79 14.64
C LEU A 108 -3.79 -9.21 15.61
N GLY A 109 -3.08 -8.26 16.21
CA GLY A 109 -1.92 -8.53 17.08
C GLY A 109 -0.75 -9.18 16.34
N LEU A 110 -0.64 -8.98 15.02
CA LEU A 110 0.39 -9.58 14.18
C LEU A 110 1.66 -8.74 14.07
N LEU A 111 1.55 -7.43 14.29
CA LEU A 111 2.67 -6.48 14.32
C LEU A 111 2.41 -5.42 15.39
N GLU A 112 3.47 -5.00 16.09
CA GLU A 112 3.39 -3.82 16.95
C GLU A 112 3.30 -2.54 16.11
N PRO A 113 2.74 -1.45 16.67
CA PRO A 113 2.77 -0.14 16.01
C PRO A 113 4.21 0.24 15.63
N GLY A 114 4.46 0.45 14.34
CA GLY A 114 5.79 0.81 13.84
C GLY A 114 6.62 -0.35 13.26
N GLU A 115 6.18 -1.61 13.36
CA GLU A 115 6.95 -2.76 12.87
C GLU A 115 6.66 -3.16 11.42
N GLY A 116 5.74 -2.45 10.74
CA GLY A 116 5.36 -2.71 9.35
C GLY A 116 5.91 -1.68 8.36
N ILE A 117 5.11 -1.36 7.35
CA ILE A 117 5.37 -0.25 6.43
C ILE A 117 4.68 0.99 7.00
N CYS A 118 5.44 1.90 7.59
CA CYS A 118 4.95 3.11 8.23
C CYS A 118 4.90 4.27 7.24
N THR A 119 4.28 5.38 7.65
CA THR A 119 4.30 6.63 6.89
C THR A 119 5.15 7.67 7.60
N ILE A 120 5.92 8.43 6.82
CA ILE A 120 6.70 9.58 7.27
C ILE A 120 6.34 10.79 6.42
N GLU A 121 6.71 11.98 6.86
CA GLU A 121 6.60 13.20 6.07
C GLU A 121 7.51 13.14 4.84
N ASP A 122 6.98 13.51 3.67
CA ASP A 122 7.72 13.66 2.41
C ASP A 122 7.26 14.94 1.73
N THR A 123 8.11 15.96 1.74
CA THR A 123 7.83 17.27 1.12
C THR A 123 7.56 17.20 -0.38
N ASN A 124 7.97 16.10 -1.03
CA ASN A 124 7.79 15.85 -2.46
C ASN A 124 6.69 14.79 -2.73
N GLY A 125 6.03 14.28 -1.69
CA GLY A 125 4.97 13.29 -1.82
C GLY A 125 3.62 13.91 -2.14
N LEU A 126 2.78 13.19 -2.89
CA LEU A 126 1.42 13.60 -3.26
C LEU A 126 0.56 13.95 -2.04
N LEU A 127 0.73 13.20 -0.95
CA LEU A 127 0.02 13.38 0.31
C LEU A 127 0.86 14.08 1.39
N GLN A 128 1.98 14.71 1.00
CA GLN A 128 3.06 15.13 1.92
C GLN A 128 3.59 13.98 2.79
N LYS A 129 3.43 12.75 2.31
CA LYS A 129 3.78 11.51 3.01
C LYS A 129 4.48 10.53 2.09
N ARG A 130 5.29 9.66 2.68
CA ARG A 130 5.88 8.49 2.03
C ARG A 130 5.75 7.26 2.92
N SER A 131 5.44 6.13 2.32
CA SER A 131 5.57 4.81 2.95
C SER A 131 7.05 4.43 3.06
N VAL A 132 7.50 4.06 4.26
CA VAL A 132 8.84 3.58 4.59
C VAL A 132 8.75 2.32 5.44
N LEU A 133 9.82 1.53 5.48
CA LEU A 133 9.88 0.44 6.44
C LEU A 133 10.16 0.98 7.84
N GLY A 134 9.34 0.63 8.84
CA GLY A 134 9.46 1.16 10.20
C GLY A 134 10.68 0.65 10.96
N SER A 135 11.16 -0.56 10.66
CA SER A 135 12.36 -1.15 11.25
C SER A 135 13.08 -2.09 10.28
N ALA A 136 14.35 -2.41 10.54
CA ALA A 136 15.07 -3.40 9.73
C ALA A 136 14.46 -4.81 9.85
N GLN A 137 13.91 -5.14 11.02
CA GLN A 137 13.30 -6.42 11.32
C GLN A 137 12.06 -6.65 10.46
N ALA A 138 11.34 -5.59 10.10
CA ALA A 138 10.13 -5.66 9.29
C ALA A 138 10.32 -6.36 7.93
N VAL A 139 11.54 -6.40 7.40
CA VAL A 139 11.89 -7.15 6.18
C VAL A 139 11.54 -8.64 6.32
N GLN A 140 11.59 -9.22 7.52
CA GLN A 140 11.23 -10.63 7.76
C GLN A 140 9.75 -10.91 7.47
N TYR A 141 8.91 -9.88 7.55
CA TYR A 141 7.47 -9.95 7.24
C TYR A 141 7.16 -9.59 5.79
N ALA A 142 8.17 -9.47 4.91
CA ALA A 142 7.96 -9.04 3.53
C ALA A 142 6.84 -9.80 2.79
N PRO A 143 6.74 -11.15 2.86
CA PRO A 143 5.63 -11.87 2.22
C PRO A 143 4.26 -11.45 2.79
N LEU A 144 4.14 -11.35 4.12
CA LEU A 144 2.91 -10.92 4.79
C LEU A 144 2.54 -9.50 4.37
N LEU A 145 3.50 -8.57 4.41
CA LEU A 145 3.27 -7.18 4.05
C LEU A 145 2.79 -7.05 2.60
N VAL A 146 3.42 -7.76 1.65
CA VAL A 146 2.97 -7.76 0.25
C VAL A 146 1.54 -8.28 0.14
N VAL A 147 1.25 -9.45 0.71
CA VAL A 147 -0.09 -10.07 0.64
C VAL A 147 -1.16 -9.15 1.23
N MET A 148 -0.88 -8.55 2.39
CA MET A 148 -1.84 -7.64 3.04
C MET A 148 -2.11 -6.38 2.23
N HIS A 149 -1.10 -5.82 1.56
CA HIS A 149 -1.29 -4.68 0.66
C HIS A 149 -2.14 -5.07 -0.56
N LEU A 150 -1.92 -6.25 -1.14
CA LEU A 150 -2.76 -6.73 -2.26
C LEU A 150 -4.20 -7.00 -1.81
N ALA A 151 -4.38 -7.57 -0.61
CA ALA A 151 -5.70 -7.79 -0.02
C ALA A 151 -6.43 -6.46 0.27
N ALA A 152 -5.72 -5.44 0.71
CA ALA A 152 -6.30 -4.10 0.88
C ALA A 152 -6.82 -3.54 -0.45
N ILE A 153 -6.05 -3.66 -1.53
CA ILE A 153 -6.49 -3.24 -2.87
C ILE A 153 -7.72 -4.04 -3.33
N ASP A 154 -7.73 -5.35 -3.12
CA ASP A 154 -8.87 -6.21 -3.47
C ASP A 154 -10.14 -5.83 -2.69
N GLN A 155 -9.99 -5.55 -1.40
CA GLN A 155 -11.08 -5.07 -0.56
C GLN A 155 -11.60 -3.70 -1.04
N ALA A 156 -10.71 -2.77 -1.38
CA ALA A 156 -11.11 -1.47 -1.91
C ALA A 156 -11.91 -1.60 -3.21
N MET A 157 -11.49 -2.48 -4.12
CA MET A 157 -12.24 -2.79 -5.35
C MET A 157 -13.60 -3.42 -5.02
N THR A 158 -13.64 -4.37 -4.08
CA THR A 158 -14.89 -5.03 -3.66
C THR A 158 -15.88 -4.02 -3.08
N VAL A 159 -15.44 -3.16 -2.16
CA VAL A 159 -16.28 -2.11 -1.58
C VAL A 159 -16.73 -1.11 -2.66
N SER A 160 -15.84 -0.74 -3.59
CA SER A 160 -16.17 0.16 -4.70
C SER A 160 -17.26 -0.42 -5.60
N ALA A 161 -17.19 -1.73 -5.90
CA ALA A 161 -18.21 -2.43 -6.68
C ALA A 161 -19.56 -2.47 -5.96
N LEU A 162 -19.57 -2.62 -4.64
CA LEU A 162 -20.80 -2.56 -3.83
C LEU A 162 -21.43 -1.15 -3.83
N LEU A 163 -20.61 -0.10 -3.83
CA LEU A 163 -21.07 1.29 -3.84
C LEU A 163 -21.44 1.81 -5.24
N SER A 164 -21.02 1.13 -6.30
CA SER A 164 -21.32 1.49 -7.70
C SER A 164 -21.51 0.23 -8.54
N PRO A 165 -22.66 -0.47 -8.41
CA PRO A 165 -22.92 -1.70 -9.13
C PRO A 165 -22.77 -1.51 -10.65
N GLY A 166 -22.17 -2.49 -11.31
CA GLY A 166 -22.01 -2.50 -12.78
C GLY A 166 -20.82 -1.72 -13.32
N ARG A 167 -19.94 -1.16 -12.48
CA ARG A 167 -18.67 -0.57 -12.91
C ARG A 167 -17.50 -1.17 -12.14
N LYS A 168 -16.42 -1.52 -12.84
CA LYS A 168 -15.16 -1.95 -12.19
C LYS A 168 -14.38 -0.72 -11.76
N ARG A 169 -14.53 -0.33 -10.50
CA ARG A 169 -13.92 0.90 -9.96
C ARG A 169 -13.00 0.58 -8.79
N LEU A 170 -11.95 1.38 -8.64
CA LEU A 170 -11.16 1.44 -7.41
C LEU A 170 -11.28 2.85 -6.81
N ARG A 171 -11.92 2.96 -5.65
CA ARG A 171 -11.97 4.16 -4.82
C ARG A 171 -10.98 4.03 -3.69
N VAL A 172 -9.84 4.71 -3.78
CA VAL A 172 -8.75 4.57 -2.79
C VAL A 172 -9.18 5.08 -1.41
N GLU A 173 -10.09 6.05 -1.34
CA GLU A 173 -10.65 6.57 -0.09
C GLU A 173 -11.43 5.52 0.73
N THR A 174 -11.84 4.40 0.13
CA THR A 174 -12.47 3.30 0.87
C THR A 174 -11.52 2.63 1.86
N LEU A 175 -10.20 2.86 1.71
CA LEU A 175 -9.16 2.40 2.62
C LEU A 175 -8.82 3.41 3.71
N TYR A 176 -9.47 4.58 3.73
CA TYR A 176 -9.17 5.59 4.73
C TYR A 176 -9.60 5.10 6.12
N THR A 177 -8.64 4.96 7.02
CA THR A 177 -8.93 4.67 8.43
C THR A 177 -8.98 6.02 9.15
N PRO A 178 -10.11 6.43 9.76
CA PRO A 178 -10.16 7.70 10.47
C PRO A 178 -9.10 7.72 11.57
N ALA A 179 -8.40 8.86 11.71
CA ALA A 179 -7.41 9.05 12.75
C ALA A 179 -8.06 8.83 14.13
N GLY A 180 -7.56 7.86 14.89
CA GLY A 180 -8.14 7.46 16.18
C GLY A 180 -9.17 6.32 16.11
N ALA A 181 -9.26 5.57 15.00
CA ALA A 181 -9.96 4.29 15.02
C ALA A 181 -9.31 3.39 16.09
N PRO A 182 -10.03 3.00 17.15
CA PRO A 182 -9.46 2.24 18.25
C PRO A 182 -8.94 0.90 17.75
N SER A 183 -7.79 0.48 18.29
CA SER A 183 -7.34 -0.91 18.25
C SER A 183 -8.52 -1.84 18.57
N SER A 184 -8.85 -2.76 17.65
CA SER A 184 -9.75 -3.90 17.86
C SER A 184 -11.24 -3.65 18.22
N ASP A 185 -11.66 -2.49 18.72
CA ASP A 185 -13.04 -2.27 19.19
C ASP A 185 -13.97 -1.56 18.19
N ALA A 186 -13.44 -0.97 17.12
CA ALA A 186 -14.27 -0.36 16.07
C ALA A 186 -14.89 -1.39 15.11
N LEU A 187 -14.21 -2.52 14.88
CA LEU A 187 -14.74 -3.64 14.08
C LEU A 187 -15.72 -4.52 14.88
N SER A 188 -15.70 -4.44 16.22
CA SER A 188 -16.74 -5.07 17.08
C SER A 188 -18.00 -4.19 17.20
N THR A 189 -17.92 -2.90 16.87
CA THR A 189 -19.04 -1.94 16.91
C THR A 189 -19.71 -1.71 15.54
N LEU A 190 -19.13 -2.15 14.42
CA LEU A 190 -19.88 -2.47 13.21
C LEU A 190 -20.68 -3.75 13.47
N ASN A 191 -21.80 -3.56 14.16
CA ASN A 191 -22.68 -4.62 14.60
C ASN A 191 -23.14 -5.42 13.37
N ARG A 192 -23.22 -6.76 13.45
CA ARG A 192 -23.84 -7.61 12.41
C ARG A 192 -25.25 -7.09 12.01
N ARG A 193 -25.91 -6.35 12.90
CA ARG A 193 -27.20 -5.68 12.67
C ARG A 193 -27.14 -4.53 11.67
N ASP A 194 -26.02 -3.82 11.53
CA ASP A 194 -25.89 -2.65 10.64
C ASP A 194 -25.42 -3.07 9.23
N LEU A 195 -24.69 -4.18 9.14
CA LEU A 195 -24.30 -4.80 7.87
C LEU A 195 -25.42 -5.67 7.26
N ALA A 196 -26.28 -6.29 8.08
CA ALA A 196 -27.39 -7.11 7.61
C ALA A 196 -28.33 -6.42 6.60
N PRO A 197 -28.79 -5.16 6.80
CA PRO A 197 -29.65 -4.49 5.82
C PRO A 197 -28.91 -4.16 4.53
N LEU A 198 -27.63 -3.80 4.60
CA LEU A 198 -26.80 -3.51 3.41
C LEU A 198 -26.53 -4.78 2.58
N VAL A 199 -26.21 -5.89 3.24
CA VAL A 199 -26.02 -7.20 2.60
C VAL A 199 -27.34 -7.72 2.02
N ALA A 200 -28.46 -7.56 2.73
CA ALA A 200 -29.78 -7.94 2.24
C ALA A 200 -30.22 -7.10 1.04
N GLN A 201 -29.90 -5.80 1.03
CA GLN A 201 -30.21 -4.91 -0.08
C GLN A 201 -29.36 -5.23 -1.32
N ALA A 202 -28.07 -5.51 -1.15
CA ALA A 202 -27.20 -5.97 -2.23
C ALA A 202 -27.65 -7.33 -2.79
N ALA A 203 -27.99 -8.30 -1.93
CA ALA A 203 -28.51 -9.59 -2.36
C ALA A 203 -29.84 -9.47 -3.13
N LYS A 204 -30.70 -8.52 -2.74
CA LYS A 204 -31.96 -8.25 -3.43
C LYS A 204 -31.75 -7.63 -4.82
N GLN A 205 -30.79 -6.72 -4.95
CA GLN A 205 -30.40 -6.12 -6.23
C GLN A 205 -29.74 -7.14 -7.18
N MET A 206 -29.05 -8.14 -6.66
CA MET A 206 -28.46 -9.22 -7.46
C MET A 206 -29.48 -10.29 -7.88
N ALA A 207 -30.62 -10.38 -7.19
CA ALA A 207 -31.67 -11.35 -7.48
C ALA A 207 -32.70 -10.85 -8.51
N GLU A 208 -32.68 -9.56 -8.86
CA GLU A 208 -33.54 -9.02 -9.91
C GLU A 208 -32.90 -9.28 -11.29
N PRO A 209 -33.57 -10.00 -12.19
CA PRO A 209 -33.05 -10.22 -13.53
C PRO A 209 -32.97 -8.88 -14.26
N ALA A 210 -31.81 -8.60 -14.86
CA ALA A 210 -31.60 -7.43 -15.70
C ALA A 210 -32.69 -7.41 -16.79
N GLN A 211 -33.55 -6.37 -16.74
CA GLN A 211 -34.53 -6.08 -17.78
C GLN A 211 -33.86 -5.56 -19.04
#